data_AF-A0A928L741-F1
#
_entry.id   AF-A0A928L741-F1
#
_cell.length_a   1.000
_cell.length_b   1.000
_cell.length_c   1.000
_cell.angle_alpha   90.00
_cell.angle_beta   90.00
_cell.angle_gamma   90.00
#
_symmetry.space_group_name_H-M   'P 1'
#
loop_
_entity.id
_entity.type
_entity.pdbx_description
1 polymer ?
#
loop_
_entity_poly.entity_id
_entity_poly.type
_entity_poly.pdbx_seq_one_letter_code
_entity_poly.pdbx_strand_id
1 'polypeptide(L)'
;MWEKKTIPDRVEKVHDWNVFLSLILSTGIGRFTKDNTVANKVAEQWAEIVTTAFADGSYNYDKYVEAYKNILKPNGGRIIGIENYYPVSLLCDCLDEKTENAFVEHILNFDKGIYYIYDSKLTAPPQEFQSKNASRYLGAIELIVGYKHTRHKLSFVADWLNDNRSENGKWDMGKSVNDKLYFPLSDDWRKSETREADCTERIEKILALL
;
A
#
# COMPACT_ATOMS: atom_id res chain seq x y z
N MET A 1 -17.40 9.94 38.23
CA MET A 1 -16.10 9.39 37.75
C MET A 1 -16.39 8.77 36.40
N TRP A 2 -16.04 9.45 35.31
CA TRP A 2 -16.30 8.93 33.97
C TRP A 2 -15.18 7.94 33.65
N GLU A 3 -15.52 6.66 33.49
CA GLU A 3 -14.56 5.68 32.97
C GLU A 3 -14.01 6.20 31.65
N LYS A 4 -12.68 6.28 31.54
CA LYS A 4 -12.03 6.49 30.25
C LYS A 4 -12.47 5.33 29.37
N LYS A 5 -13.35 5.60 28.40
CA LYS A 5 -13.69 4.66 27.33
C LYS A 5 -12.40 4.36 26.58
N THR A 6 -11.80 3.23 26.94
CA THR A 6 -10.66 2.68 26.22
C THR A 6 -11.21 1.80 25.11
N ILE A 7 -10.56 1.81 23.97
CA ILE A 7 -10.89 0.91 22.87
C ILE A 7 -10.61 -0.51 23.38
N PRO A 8 -11.58 -1.45 23.29
CA PRO A 8 -11.47 -2.79 23.88
C PRO A 8 -10.43 -3.68 23.16
N ASP A 9 -9.91 -3.22 22.03
CA ASP A 9 -8.91 -3.89 21.23
C ASP A 9 -7.61 -4.13 22.01
N ARG A 10 -6.97 -5.26 21.70
CA ARG A 10 -5.69 -5.64 22.28
C ARG A 10 -4.63 -4.62 21.86
N VAL A 11 -3.97 -4.05 22.85
CA VAL A 11 -2.85 -3.12 22.67
C VAL A 11 -1.68 -3.82 21.95
N GLU A 12 -1.24 -3.21 20.84
CA GLU A 12 -0.02 -3.59 20.13
C GLU A 12 1.19 -3.43 21.07
N LYS A 13 2.11 -4.41 21.03
CA LYS A 13 3.28 -4.44 21.92
C LYS A 13 4.57 -4.04 21.22
N VAL A 14 4.61 -4.15 19.89
CA VAL A 14 5.81 -3.89 19.11
C VAL A 14 6.01 -2.41 18.85
N HIS A 15 4.96 -1.71 18.42
CA HIS A 15 4.98 -0.28 18.12
C HIS A 15 4.39 0.53 19.27
N ASP A 16 4.66 1.84 19.30
CA ASP A 16 3.86 2.73 20.15
C ASP A 16 2.39 2.61 19.76
N TRP A 17 1.55 2.20 20.71
CA TRP A 17 0.14 1.91 20.47
C TRP A 17 -0.62 3.10 19.90
N ASN A 18 -0.38 4.30 20.43
CA ASN A 18 -1.15 5.47 20.02
C ASN A 18 -0.74 5.89 18.60
N VAL A 19 0.56 5.88 18.31
CA VAL A 19 1.06 6.17 16.96
C VAL A 19 0.52 5.16 15.95
N PHE A 20 0.60 3.88 16.28
CA PHE A 20 0.15 2.82 15.38
C PHE A 20 -1.37 2.83 15.16
N LEU A 21 -2.15 3.01 16.23
CA LEU A 21 -3.60 3.09 16.15
C LEU A 21 -4.06 4.31 15.33
N SER A 22 -3.48 5.49 15.57
CA SER A 22 -3.78 6.69 14.78
C SER A 22 -3.47 6.48 13.30
N LEU A 23 -2.36 5.83 12.97
CA LEU A 23 -1.98 5.49 11.60
C LEU A 23 -3.00 4.53 10.95
N ILE A 24 -3.36 3.43 11.62
CA ILE A 24 -4.35 2.46 11.10
C ILE A 24 -5.70 3.13 10.86
N LEU A 25 -6.22 3.84 11.86
CA LEU A 25 -7.54 4.47 11.78
C LEU A 25 -7.58 5.54 10.68
N SER A 26 -6.54 6.36 10.57
CA SER A 26 -6.48 7.41 9.54
C SER A 26 -6.36 6.81 8.14
N THR A 27 -5.57 5.74 7.98
CA THR A 27 -5.49 4.99 6.72
C THR A 27 -6.86 4.41 6.36
N GLY A 28 -7.57 3.81 7.32
CA GLY A 28 -8.90 3.25 7.11
C GLY A 28 -9.92 4.32 6.72
N ILE A 29 -10.00 5.42 7.46
CA ILE A 29 -10.92 6.55 7.18
C ILE A 29 -10.64 7.14 5.80
N GLY A 30 -9.35 7.37 5.47
CA GLY A 30 -8.91 7.97 4.21
C GLY A 30 -9.27 7.16 2.96
N ARG A 31 -9.59 5.86 3.12
CA ARG A 31 -10.12 5.01 2.03
C ARG A 31 -11.59 5.24 1.74
N PHE A 32 -12.37 5.74 2.71
CA PHE A 32 -13.81 6.01 2.54
C PHE A 32 -14.11 7.48 2.29
N THR A 33 -13.34 8.39 2.88
CA THR A 33 -13.53 9.84 2.72
C THR A 33 -12.22 10.60 2.87
N LYS A 34 -12.06 11.67 2.08
CA LYS A 34 -10.98 12.65 2.19
C LYS A 34 -11.34 13.83 3.10
N ASP A 35 -12.62 13.95 3.47
CA ASP A 35 -13.15 15.05 4.28
C ASP A 35 -13.13 14.70 5.77
N ASN A 36 -11.95 14.32 6.29
CA ASN A 36 -11.76 14.07 7.72
C ASN A 36 -10.52 14.79 8.24
N THR A 37 -10.73 15.88 8.96
CA THR A 37 -9.65 16.74 9.47
C THR A 37 -8.69 16.02 10.42
N VAL A 38 -9.19 15.05 11.19
CA VAL A 38 -8.34 14.29 12.14
C VAL A 38 -7.45 13.31 11.40
N ALA A 39 -7.99 12.57 10.42
CA ALA A 39 -7.20 11.66 9.58
C ALA A 39 -6.21 12.42 8.70
N ASN A 40 -6.62 13.57 8.15
CA ASN A 40 -5.76 14.42 7.32
C ASN A 40 -4.57 14.98 8.13
N LYS A 41 -4.79 15.35 9.40
CA LYS A 41 -3.68 15.76 10.27
C LYS A 41 -2.64 14.64 10.46
N VAL A 42 -3.09 13.39 10.59
CA VAL A 42 -2.15 12.26 10.66
C VAL A 42 -1.43 12.11 9.32
N ALA A 43 -2.12 12.21 8.18
CA ALA A 43 -1.49 12.18 6.86
C ALA A 43 -0.44 13.28 6.68
N GLU A 44 -0.73 14.51 7.11
CA GLU A 44 0.20 15.64 7.10
C GLU A 44 1.46 15.37 7.93
N GLN A 45 1.30 14.83 9.15
CA GLN A 45 2.43 14.46 10.00
C GLN A 45 3.32 13.42 9.34
N TRP A 46 2.73 12.39 8.73
CA TRP A 46 3.48 11.36 8.02
C TRP A 46 4.14 11.90 6.75
N ALA A 47 3.48 12.82 6.04
CA ALA A 47 4.04 13.48 4.87
C ALA A 47 5.26 14.32 5.24
N GLU A 48 5.19 15.09 6.33
CA GLU A 48 6.34 15.88 6.83
C GLU A 48 7.54 14.99 7.19
N ILE A 49 7.29 13.84 7.83
CA ILE A 49 8.34 12.86 8.17
C ILE A 49 8.99 12.31 6.89
N VAL A 50 8.19 11.92 5.90
CA VAL A 50 8.70 11.36 4.63
C VAL A 50 9.43 12.43 3.83
N THR A 51 8.88 13.63 3.68
CA THR A 51 9.56 14.75 3.01
C THR A 51 10.91 15.05 3.66
N THR A 52 11.00 15.00 4.99
CA THR A 52 12.28 15.18 5.70
C THR A 52 13.26 14.04 5.41
N ALA A 53 12.79 12.80 5.40
CA ALA A 53 13.61 11.62 5.11
C ALA A 53 14.16 11.60 3.67
N PHE A 54 13.48 12.23 2.73
CA PHE A 54 13.85 12.29 1.31
C PHE A 54 14.38 13.66 0.86
N ALA A 55 14.70 14.56 1.79
CA ALA A 55 15.14 15.92 1.48
C ALA A 55 16.38 15.97 0.55
N ASP A 56 17.26 14.96 0.65
CA ASP A 56 18.48 14.84 -0.17
C ASP A 56 18.25 14.11 -1.52
N GLY A 57 17.00 13.74 -1.83
CA GLY A 57 16.62 13.03 -3.05
C GLY A 57 16.62 11.50 -2.95
N SER A 58 17.08 10.94 -1.82
CA SER A 58 17.04 9.50 -1.52
C SER A 58 16.66 9.28 -0.06
N TYR A 59 16.20 8.07 0.28
CA TYR A 59 15.82 7.74 1.65
C TYR A 59 17.01 7.84 2.61
N ASN A 60 16.87 8.67 3.64
CA ASN A 60 17.81 8.77 4.74
C ASN A 60 17.14 8.30 6.05
N TYR A 61 17.61 7.16 6.56
CA TYR A 61 17.05 6.55 7.77
C TYR A 61 17.22 7.43 9.02
N ASP A 62 18.35 8.09 9.19
CA ASP A 62 18.59 8.91 10.39
C ASP A 62 17.68 10.14 10.40
N LYS A 63 17.52 10.81 9.26
CA LYS A 63 16.56 11.91 9.09
C LYS A 63 15.12 11.45 9.32
N TYR A 64 14.77 10.26 8.83
CA TYR A 64 13.48 9.64 9.08
C TYR A 64 13.22 9.43 10.57
N VAL A 65 14.17 8.81 11.29
CA VAL A 65 14.05 8.51 12.73
C VAL A 65 13.96 9.79 13.55
N GLU A 66 14.76 10.80 13.22
CA GLU A 66 14.73 12.11 13.88
C GLU A 66 13.37 12.77 13.71
N ALA A 67 12.89 12.90 12.46
CA ALA A 67 11.59 13.50 12.16
C ALA A 67 10.44 12.73 12.82
N TYR A 68 10.45 11.39 12.74
CA TYR A 68 9.47 10.52 13.38
C TYR A 68 9.37 10.78 14.89
N LYS A 69 10.51 10.85 15.58
CA LYS A 69 10.55 11.09 17.03
C LYS A 69 10.11 12.50 17.39
N ASN A 70 10.49 13.50 16.59
CA ASN A 70 10.16 14.90 16.85
C ASN A 70 8.66 15.19 16.64
N ILE A 71 8.08 14.63 15.58
CA ILE A 71 6.70 14.91 15.16
C ILE A 71 5.70 14.03 15.92
N LEU A 72 5.93 12.71 15.99
CA LEU A 72 4.98 11.77 16.59
C LEU A 72 5.20 11.55 18.09
N LYS A 73 6.41 11.86 18.59
CA LYS A 73 6.78 11.76 20.01
C LYS A 73 6.36 10.41 20.64
N PRO A 74 6.79 9.28 20.05
CA PRO A 74 6.42 7.94 20.53
C PRO A 74 6.96 7.71 21.94
N ASN A 75 6.19 7.03 22.79
CA ASN A 75 6.56 6.65 24.15
C ASN A 75 7.11 5.21 24.17
N GLY A 76 8.14 4.96 23.36
CA GLY A 76 8.76 3.65 23.19
C GLY A 76 8.28 2.90 21.94
N GLY A 77 8.50 1.58 21.93
CA GLY A 77 8.20 0.72 20.78
C GLY A 77 9.18 0.88 19.62
N ARG A 78 9.12 -0.06 18.69
CA ARG A 78 9.86 -0.05 17.44
C ARG A 78 9.25 0.98 16.50
N ILE A 79 10.11 1.70 15.78
CA ILE A 79 9.70 2.62 14.71
C ILE A 79 9.04 1.83 13.57
N ILE A 80 7.91 2.32 13.09
CA ILE A 80 7.20 1.75 11.94
C ILE A 80 8.02 2.09 10.68
N GLY A 81 8.32 1.12 9.82
CA GLY A 81 9.04 1.40 8.57
C GLY A 81 8.16 2.15 7.56
N ILE A 82 8.78 2.93 6.67
CA ILE A 82 8.05 3.63 5.60
C ILE A 82 7.52 2.67 4.53
N GLU A 83 8.08 1.46 4.46
CA GLU A 83 7.69 0.36 3.57
C GLU A 83 6.53 -0.47 4.16
N ASN A 84 5.90 0.00 5.22
CA ASN A 84 4.70 -0.59 5.78
C ASN A 84 3.47 -0.22 4.93
N TYR A 85 2.50 -1.14 4.82
CA TYR A 85 1.22 -0.88 4.14
C TYR A 85 0.58 0.46 4.57
N TYR A 86 0.55 0.78 5.87
CA TYR A 86 -0.21 1.93 6.34
C TYR A 86 0.40 3.28 5.89
N PRO A 87 1.71 3.57 6.06
CA PRO A 87 2.30 4.78 5.51
C PRO A 87 2.16 4.86 3.98
N VAL A 88 2.44 3.77 3.26
CA VAL A 88 2.33 3.75 1.78
C VAL A 88 0.88 4.02 1.33
N SER A 89 -0.12 3.50 2.03
CA SER A 89 -1.52 3.77 1.69
C SER A 89 -1.98 5.18 2.10
N LEU A 90 -1.46 5.73 3.19
CA LEU A 90 -1.87 7.02 3.73
C LEU A 90 -1.35 8.20 2.90
N LEU A 91 -0.13 8.08 2.37
CA LEU A 91 0.61 9.19 1.74
C LEU A 91 0.22 9.49 0.29
N CYS A 92 -0.68 8.70 -0.30
CA CYS A 92 -1.23 8.98 -1.62
C CYS A 92 -1.87 10.39 -1.64
N ASP A 93 -1.43 11.23 -2.59
CA ASP A 93 -1.78 12.65 -2.74
C ASP A 93 -1.32 13.60 -1.61
N CYS A 94 -0.43 13.16 -0.71
CA CYS A 94 0.08 13.99 0.40
C CYS A 94 1.50 14.51 0.17
N LEU A 95 2.18 14.04 -0.88
CA LEU A 95 3.58 14.38 -1.18
C LEU A 95 3.64 15.33 -2.39
N ASP A 96 4.64 16.19 -2.42
CA ASP A 96 4.99 16.91 -3.64
C ASP A 96 5.60 15.96 -4.67
N GLU A 97 5.60 16.38 -5.95
CA GLU A 97 6.07 15.53 -7.07
C GLU A 97 7.50 15.01 -6.88
N LYS A 98 8.41 15.83 -6.34
CA LYS A 98 9.81 15.45 -6.15
C LYS A 98 9.93 14.35 -5.09
N THR A 99 9.27 14.56 -3.96
CA THR A 99 9.28 13.64 -2.82
C THR A 99 8.55 12.35 -3.18
N GLU A 100 7.41 12.44 -3.86
CA GLU A 100 6.67 11.29 -4.38
C GLU A 100 7.55 10.43 -5.28
N ASN A 101 8.27 11.05 -6.22
CA ASN A 101 9.17 10.33 -7.13
C ASN A 101 10.26 9.56 -6.40
N ALA A 102 10.91 10.18 -5.40
CA ALA A 102 11.97 9.54 -4.63
C ALA A 102 11.42 8.46 -3.68
N PHE A 103 10.26 8.71 -3.07
CA PHE A 103 9.58 7.76 -2.20
C PHE A 103 9.17 6.49 -2.95
N VAL A 104 8.47 6.63 -4.10
CA VAL A 104 8.05 5.49 -4.90
C VAL A 104 9.25 4.73 -5.47
N GLU A 105 10.32 5.42 -5.88
CA GLU A 105 11.56 4.76 -6.31
C GLU A 105 12.12 3.85 -5.21
N HIS A 106 12.15 4.34 -3.97
CA HIS A 106 12.59 3.57 -2.82
C HIS A 106 11.70 2.34 -2.58
N ILE A 107 10.37 2.52 -2.59
CA ILE A 107 9.42 1.41 -2.38
C ILE A 107 9.54 0.35 -3.48
N LEU A 108 9.66 0.76 -4.75
CA LEU A 108 9.81 -0.16 -5.87
C LEU A 108 11.08 -1.02 -5.74
N ASN A 109 12.18 -0.39 -5.31
CA ASN A 109 13.48 -1.03 -5.20
C ASN A 109 13.75 -1.73 -3.86
N PHE A 110 12.82 -1.66 -2.90
CA PHE A 110 12.99 -2.28 -1.59
C PHE A 110 12.82 -3.80 -1.66
N ASP A 111 13.86 -4.53 -1.28
CA ASP A 111 13.95 -5.99 -1.51
C ASP A 111 12.88 -6.81 -0.80
N LYS A 112 12.32 -6.30 0.32
CA LYS A 112 11.34 -7.02 1.15
C LYS A 112 9.89 -6.62 0.85
N GLY A 113 9.66 -5.81 -0.17
CA GLY A 113 8.34 -5.35 -0.56
C GLY A 113 7.62 -4.52 0.49
N ILE A 114 6.30 -4.41 0.35
CA ILE A 114 5.46 -3.62 1.25
C ILE A 114 4.94 -4.53 2.37
N TYR A 115 5.41 -4.27 3.59
CA TYR A 115 5.06 -5.07 4.77
C TYR A 115 3.54 -5.11 4.98
N TYR A 116 3.04 -6.29 5.39
CA TYR A 116 1.66 -6.76 5.43
C TYR A 116 1.04 -7.27 4.12
N ILE A 117 1.54 -6.84 2.95
CA ILE A 117 0.86 -7.17 1.69
C ILE A 117 1.70 -7.98 0.72
N TYR A 118 2.99 -7.67 0.57
CA TYR A 118 3.87 -8.30 -0.41
C TYR A 118 5.29 -8.31 0.13
N ASP A 119 5.97 -9.45 0.03
CA ASP A 119 7.22 -9.74 0.74
C ASP A 119 8.46 -9.77 -0.17
N SER A 120 8.32 -9.28 -1.41
CA SER A 120 9.37 -9.29 -2.44
C SER A 120 9.49 -7.94 -3.14
N LYS A 121 10.57 -7.74 -3.87
CA LYS A 121 10.86 -6.52 -4.64
C LYS A 121 9.80 -6.26 -5.71
N LEU A 122 9.24 -5.05 -5.79
CA LEU A 122 8.13 -4.76 -6.71
C LEU A 122 8.56 -4.68 -8.18
N THR A 123 9.82 -4.34 -8.46
CA THR A 123 10.38 -4.34 -9.82
C THR A 123 10.57 -5.74 -10.40
N ALA A 124 10.32 -6.80 -9.63
CA ALA A 124 10.39 -8.19 -10.08
C ALA A 124 9.00 -8.84 -9.95
N PRO A 125 8.16 -8.75 -11.00
CA PRO A 125 6.83 -9.36 -10.98
C PRO A 125 6.89 -10.88 -10.71
N PRO A 126 5.86 -11.46 -10.06
CA PRO A 126 5.80 -12.90 -9.82
C PRO A 126 5.87 -13.73 -11.10
N GLN A 127 6.67 -14.80 -11.07
CA GLN A 127 6.82 -15.71 -12.20
C GLN A 127 5.51 -16.45 -12.53
N GLU A 128 4.76 -16.85 -11.50
CA GLU A 128 3.47 -17.53 -11.66
C GLU A 128 2.32 -16.55 -11.48
N PHE A 129 1.63 -16.23 -12.58
CA PHE A 129 0.46 -15.35 -12.56
C PHE A 129 -0.73 -15.96 -11.82
N GLN A 130 -0.94 -17.28 -11.94
CA GLN A 130 -2.03 -17.98 -11.26
C GLN A 130 -1.67 -18.35 -9.81
N SER A 131 -1.27 -17.36 -9.01
CA SER A 131 -0.78 -17.58 -7.65
C SER A 131 -1.24 -16.51 -6.66
N LYS A 132 -1.35 -16.90 -5.38
CA LYS A 132 -1.64 -15.93 -4.30
C LYS A 132 -0.59 -14.82 -4.23
N ASN A 133 0.65 -15.14 -4.64
CA ASN A 133 1.73 -14.18 -4.70
C ASN A 133 1.47 -13.09 -5.76
N ALA A 134 0.99 -13.47 -6.95
CA ALA A 134 0.54 -12.54 -7.98
C ALA A 134 -0.62 -11.64 -7.50
N SER A 135 -1.59 -12.17 -6.76
CA SER A 135 -2.68 -11.34 -6.21
C SER A 135 -2.22 -10.34 -5.16
N ARG A 136 -1.28 -10.76 -4.29
CA ARG A 136 -0.62 -9.88 -3.31
C ARG A 136 0.23 -8.80 -3.98
N TYR A 137 0.95 -9.17 -5.03
CA TYR A 137 1.68 -8.24 -5.88
C TYR A 137 0.77 -7.18 -6.49
N LEU A 138 -0.36 -7.59 -7.09
CA LEU A 138 -1.37 -6.64 -7.57
C LEU A 138 -1.90 -5.75 -6.44
N GLY A 139 -2.06 -6.29 -5.23
CA GLY A 139 -2.42 -5.50 -4.03
C GLY A 139 -1.43 -4.38 -3.72
N ALA A 140 -0.13 -4.66 -3.91
CA ALA A 140 0.92 -3.66 -3.79
C ALA A 140 0.89 -2.64 -4.93
N ILE A 141 0.72 -3.09 -6.17
CA ILE A 141 0.60 -2.21 -7.34
C ILE A 141 -0.60 -1.27 -7.24
N GLU A 142 -1.74 -1.75 -6.73
CA GLU A 142 -2.94 -0.94 -6.49
C GLU A 142 -2.68 0.25 -5.54
N LEU A 143 -1.73 0.12 -4.62
CA LEU A 143 -1.29 1.26 -3.80
C LEU A 143 -0.38 2.20 -4.59
N ILE A 144 0.61 1.64 -5.30
CA ILE A 144 1.62 2.44 -6.00
C ILE A 144 1.02 3.22 -7.16
N VAL A 145 0.03 2.68 -7.88
CA VAL A 145 -0.63 3.38 -8.99
C VAL A 145 -1.42 4.61 -8.53
N GLY A 146 -1.75 4.71 -7.24
CA GLY A 146 -2.32 5.91 -6.62
C GLY A 146 -1.40 7.14 -6.71
N TYR A 147 -0.09 6.93 -6.71
CA TYR A 147 0.92 7.99 -6.82
C TYR A 147 1.06 8.49 -8.27
N LYS A 148 0.21 9.47 -8.60
CA LYS A 148 -0.04 9.93 -9.98
C LYS A 148 1.20 10.40 -10.75
N HIS A 149 2.20 10.97 -10.08
CA HIS A 149 3.40 11.48 -10.74
C HIS A 149 4.39 10.36 -11.11
N THR A 150 4.16 9.13 -10.61
CA THR A 150 5.11 8.02 -10.73
C THR A 150 4.58 6.82 -11.51
N ARG A 151 3.34 6.90 -12.01
CA ARG A 151 2.71 5.84 -12.82
C ARG A 151 3.56 5.39 -14.00
N HIS A 152 4.26 6.32 -14.64
CA HIS A 152 5.19 6.04 -15.74
C HIS A 152 6.31 5.05 -15.37
N LYS A 153 6.65 4.90 -14.08
CA LYS A 153 7.65 3.93 -13.59
C LYS A 153 7.13 2.49 -13.57
N LEU A 154 5.82 2.28 -13.75
CA LEU A 154 5.15 0.99 -13.67
C LEU A 154 4.91 0.35 -15.05
N SER A 155 5.60 0.81 -16.10
CA SER A 155 5.47 0.23 -17.45
C SER A 155 5.70 -1.28 -17.48
N PHE A 156 6.69 -1.76 -16.70
CA PHE A 156 6.99 -3.19 -16.55
C PHE A 156 5.81 -4.00 -15.97
N VAL A 157 4.91 -3.36 -15.22
CA VAL A 157 3.68 -3.99 -14.72
C VAL A 157 2.66 -4.16 -15.84
N ALA A 158 2.51 -3.14 -16.68
CA ALA A 158 1.63 -3.21 -17.86
C ALA A 158 2.10 -4.30 -18.82
N ASP A 159 3.42 -4.40 -19.06
CA ASP A 159 4.02 -5.47 -19.87
C ASP A 159 3.71 -6.84 -19.28
N TRP A 160 4.00 -7.05 -17.99
CA TRP A 160 3.73 -8.32 -17.31
C TRP A 160 2.24 -8.70 -17.31
N LEU A 161 1.33 -7.73 -17.15
CA LEU A 161 -0.11 -7.97 -17.25
C LEU A 161 -0.50 -8.38 -18.66
N ASN A 162 -0.04 -7.66 -19.69
CA ASN A 162 -0.35 -7.98 -21.09
C ASN A 162 0.20 -9.33 -21.52
N ASP A 163 1.38 -9.72 -21.04
CA ASP A 163 1.98 -11.04 -21.30
C ASP A 163 1.16 -12.20 -20.69
N ASN A 164 0.40 -11.92 -19.63
CA ASN A 164 -0.50 -12.89 -18.98
C ASN A 164 -1.95 -12.79 -19.45
N ARG A 165 -2.22 -11.97 -20.49
CA ARG A 165 -3.54 -11.85 -21.10
C ARG A 165 -3.80 -13.07 -21.98
N SER A 166 -4.97 -13.68 -21.83
CA SER A 166 -5.35 -14.83 -22.65
C SER A 166 -5.75 -14.39 -24.06
N GLU A 167 -5.88 -15.36 -24.98
CA GLU A 167 -6.29 -15.11 -26.38
C GLU A 167 -7.64 -14.40 -26.51
N ASN A 168 -8.53 -14.55 -25.53
CA ASN A 168 -9.84 -13.88 -25.52
C ASN A 168 -9.76 -12.43 -25.00
N GLY A 169 -8.56 -11.94 -24.66
CA GLY A 169 -8.34 -10.59 -24.15
C GLY A 169 -8.63 -10.41 -22.67
N LYS A 170 -8.70 -11.48 -21.88
CA LYS A 170 -9.01 -11.42 -20.44
C LYS A 170 -7.96 -12.09 -19.58
N TRP A 171 -8.12 -11.97 -18.27
CA TRP A 171 -7.22 -12.54 -17.28
C TRP A 171 -7.92 -13.53 -16.38
N ASP A 172 -7.24 -14.63 -16.09
CA ASP A 172 -7.66 -15.60 -15.11
C ASP A 172 -6.48 -15.96 -14.20
N MET A 173 -6.56 -15.53 -12.93
CA MET A 173 -5.52 -15.80 -11.92
C MET A 173 -5.67 -17.18 -11.24
N GLY A 174 -6.62 -18.00 -11.67
CA GLY A 174 -6.81 -19.36 -11.17
C GLY A 174 -7.52 -19.45 -9.82
N LYS A 175 -8.04 -20.64 -9.51
CA LYS A 175 -8.91 -20.86 -8.33
C LYS A 175 -8.21 -20.67 -6.98
N SER A 176 -6.91 -20.90 -6.94
CA SER A 176 -6.10 -20.84 -5.71
C SER A 176 -5.92 -19.42 -5.17
N VAL A 177 -6.19 -18.41 -6.00
CA VAL A 177 -5.98 -16.99 -5.69
C VAL A 177 -7.01 -16.39 -4.74
N ASN A 178 -8.19 -17.00 -4.62
CA ASN A 178 -9.19 -16.54 -3.66
C ASN A 178 -8.67 -16.76 -2.22
N ASP A 179 -8.12 -15.70 -1.64
CA ASP A 179 -7.59 -15.65 -0.28
C ASP A 179 -8.50 -14.93 0.70
N LYS A 180 -9.68 -14.48 0.23
CA LYS A 180 -10.68 -13.68 0.96
C LYS A 180 -10.18 -12.32 1.46
N LEU A 181 -8.98 -11.89 1.03
CA LEU A 181 -8.39 -10.61 1.41
C LEU A 181 -8.51 -9.60 0.26
N TYR A 182 -8.10 -9.98 -0.95
CA TYR A 182 -8.13 -9.11 -2.13
C TYR A 182 -9.29 -9.42 -3.08
N PHE A 183 -9.92 -10.59 -2.94
CA PHE A 183 -11.02 -11.07 -3.79
C PHE A 183 -11.98 -11.94 -2.96
N PRO A 184 -13.25 -12.14 -3.39
CA PRO A 184 -13.82 -11.77 -4.70
C PRO A 184 -14.86 -10.62 -4.71
N LEU A 185 -15.09 -10.01 -5.89
CA LEU A 185 -16.24 -9.12 -6.15
C LEU A 185 -17.54 -9.92 -6.31
N SER A 186 -17.42 -11.13 -6.87
CA SER A 186 -18.51 -12.07 -7.08
C SER A 186 -18.54 -13.21 -6.07
N ASP A 187 -19.73 -13.65 -5.66
CA ASP A 187 -19.91 -14.69 -4.61
C ASP A 187 -19.50 -16.11 -5.03
N ASP A 188 -19.49 -16.43 -6.33
CA ASP A 188 -19.20 -17.79 -6.83
C ASP A 188 -17.99 -17.84 -7.77
N TRP A 189 -16.81 -18.04 -7.19
CA TRP A 189 -15.56 -18.25 -7.90
C TRP A 189 -15.31 -19.70 -8.37
N ARG A 190 -16.27 -20.61 -8.18
CA ARG A 190 -16.13 -22.01 -8.65
C ARG A 190 -16.23 -22.07 -10.17
N LYS A 191 -17.01 -21.18 -10.77
CA LYS A 191 -17.18 -20.99 -12.22
C LYS A 191 -15.98 -20.23 -12.79
N SER A 192 -15.47 -20.70 -13.93
CA SER A 192 -14.35 -20.06 -14.64
C SER A 192 -14.71 -18.65 -15.09
N GLU A 193 -15.94 -18.48 -15.57
CA GLU A 193 -16.41 -17.25 -16.20
C GLU A 193 -16.48 -16.10 -15.19
N THR A 194 -16.98 -16.39 -13.99
CA THR A 194 -17.07 -15.41 -12.90
C THR A 194 -15.68 -15.00 -12.38
N ARG A 195 -14.77 -15.98 -12.24
CA ARG A 195 -13.38 -15.70 -11.83
C ARG A 195 -12.65 -14.86 -12.87
N GLU A 196 -12.77 -15.21 -14.14
CA GLU A 196 -12.17 -14.47 -15.26
C GLU A 196 -12.69 -13.03 -15.30
N ALA A 197 -14.00 -12.82 -15.11
CA ALA A 197 -14.61 -11.49 -15.06
C ALA A 197 -14.05 -10.65 -13.91
N ASP A 198 -14.00 -11.17 -12.68
CA ASP A 198 -13.48 -10.44 -11.52
C ASP A 198 -11.97 -10.11 -11.68
N CYS A 199 -11.18 -11.06 -12.19
CA CYS A 199 -9.75 -10.84 -12.45
C CYS A 199 -9.55 -9.76 -13.51
N THR A 200 -10.35 -9.81 -14.58
CA THR A 200 -10.31 -8.83 -15.68
C THR A 200 -10.68 -7.44 -15.18
N GLU A 201 -11.76 -7.29 -14.42
CA GLU A 201 -12.20 -6.01 -13.85
C GLU A 201 -11.11 -5.37 -12.98
N ARG A 202 -10.44 -6.16 -12.12
CA ARG A 202 -9.34 -5.66 -11.27
C ARG A 202 -8.15 -5.19 -12.12
N ILE A 203 -7.76 -5.98 -13.11
CA ILE A 203 -6.58 -5.71 -13.94
C ILE A 203 -6.82 -4.54 -14.89
N GLU A 204 -8.01 -4.44 -15.48
CA GLU A 204 -8.39 -3.31 -16.33
C GLU A 204 -8.41 -2.00 -15.55
N LYS A 205 -8.83 -2.00 -14.28
CA LYS A 205 -8.72 -0.82 -13.40
C LYS A 205 -7.28 -0.38 -13.17
N ILE A 206 -6.36 -1.33 -12.99
CA ILE A 206 -4.93 -1.02 -12.84
C ILE A 206 -4.42 -0.43 -14.16
N LEU A 207 -4.64 -1.12 -15.28
CA LEU A 207 -4.20 -0.67 -16.61
C LEU A 207 -4.77 0.69 -17.01
N ALA A 208 -6.01 1.02 -16.62
CA ALA A 208 -6.63 2.31 -16.91
C ALA A 208 -5.98 3.48 -16.15
N LEU A 209 -5.24 3.20 -15.08
CA LEU A 209 -4.54 4.22 -14.29
C LEU A 209 -3.07 4.36 -14.68
N LEU A 210 -2.46 3.33 -15.28
CA LEU A 210 -1.07 3.32 -15.77
C LEU A 210 -0.90 4.20 -17.01
#